data_AF-B9TQK1-F1
#
_entry.id   AF-B9TQK1-F1
#
_cell.length_a   1.000
_cell.length_b   1.000
_cell.length_c   1.000
_cell.angle_alpha   90.00
_cell.angle_beta   90.00
_cell.angle_gamma   90.00
#
_symmetry.space_group_name_H-M   'P 1'
#
loop_
_entity.id
_entity.type
_entity.pdbx_description
1 polymer ?
#
loop_
_entity_poly.entity_id
_entity_poly.type
_entity_poly.pdbx_seq_one_letter_code
_entity_poly.pdbx_strand_id
1 'polypeptide(L)'
;MSTLLPPAVQVVSIGTGFPESPAWRARIDAAMAARPGPHYVLLNGANNEKDGTRRRKLAAVQWLGLTDDAAGCDRLEKLMGHIRFQVVLRRLPAGGCTFDLLPQHRMDIAAENRALVAAATTHVRGYGLALDAASCTTHAAAIGDAPYPYQLCRVTVLPPARAQ
;
A
#
# COMPACT_ATOMS: atom_id res chain seq x y z
N MET A 1 -16.98 -14.04 8.71
CA MET A 1 -17.26 -14.50 7.34
C MET A 1 -16.93 -13.36 6.40
N SER A 2 -15.87 -13.48 5.61
CA SER A 2 -15.52 -12.48 4.61
C SER A 2 -16.47 -12.65 3.43
N THR A 3 -17.38 -11.72 3.24
CA THR A 3 -18.19 -11.68 2.02
C THR A 3 -17.25 -11.33 0.88
N LEU A 4 -16.82 -12.33 0.11
CA LEU A 4 -16.27 -12.12 -1.22
C LEU A 4 -17.30 -11.29 -2.00
N LEU A 5 -16.82 -10.27 -2.71
CA LEU A 5 -17.62 -9.24 -3.38
C LEU A 5 -18.92 -9.79 -3.99
N PRO A 6 -20.01 -9.00 -4.01
CA PRO A 6 -21.28 -9.45 -4.60
C PRO A 6 -21.05 -10.03 -6.00
N PRO A 7 -21.77 -11.09 -6.42
CA PRO A 7 -21.64 -11.67 -7.78
C PRO A 7 -21.85 -10.66 -8.91
N ALA A 8 -22.48 -9.53 -8.58
CA ALA A 8 -22.65 -8.39 -9.46
C ALA A 8 -21.35 -7.60 -9.73
N VAL A 9 -20.28 -7.79 -8.97
CA VAL A 9 -19.01 -7.08 -9.20
C VAL A 9 -18.20 -7.83 -10.24
N GLN A 10 -17.87 -7.16 -11.34
CA GLN A 10 -16.89 -7.65 -12.30
C GLN A 10 -15.53 -7.03 -11.98
N VAL A 11 -14.50 -7.88 -11.94
CA VAL A 11 -13.12 -7.45 -11.71
C VAL A 11 -12.33 -7.79 -12.96
N VAL A 12 -11.64 -6.78 -13.49
CA VAL A 12 -10.80 -6.90 -14.69
C VAL A 12 -9.43 -6.36 -14.35
N SER A 13 -8.40 -7.10 -14.74
CA SER A 13 -7.02 -6.65 -14.58
C SER A 13 -6.58 -5.89 -15.83
N ILE A 14 -6.01 -4.71 -15.62
CA ILE A 14 -5.51 -3.83 -16.68
C ILE A 14 -4.04 -3.52 -16.38
N GLY A 15 -3.20 -3.45 -17.40
CA GLY A 15 -1.84 -2.95 -17.22
C GLY A 15 -0.91 -3.88 -16.43
N THR A 16 -1.14 -5.19 -16.47
CA THR A 16 -0.43 -6.18 -15.66
C THR A 16 1.01 -6.46 -16.10
N GLY A 17 1.56 -5.67 -17.02
CA GLY A 17 2.88 -5.90 -17.61
C GLY A 17 2.92 -6.99 -18.68
N PHE A 18 1.79 -7.68 -18.92
CA PHE A 18 1.65 -8.62 -20.04
C PHE A 18 1.14 -7.90 -21.30
N PRO A 19 1.64 -8.23 -22.50
CA PRO A 19 1.10 -7.69 -23.74
C PRO A 19 -0.39 -7.97 -23.90
N GLU A 20 -1.19 -6.92 -24.02
CA GLU A 20 -2.64 -7.03 -24.19
C GLU A 20 -2.98 -7.25 -25.67
N SER A 21 -3.76 -8.29 -25.97
CA SER A 21 -4.28 -8.52 -27.32
C SER A 21 -5.48 -7.63 -27.62
N PRO A 22 -5.77 -7.30 -28.89
CA PRO A 22 -6.99 -6.57 -29.25
C PRO A 22 -8.28 -7.24 -28.75
N ALA A 23 -8.32 -8.58 -28.75
CA ALA A 23 -9.45 -9.34 -28.21
C ALA A 23 -9.61 -9.16 -26.69
N TRP A 24 -8.51 -9.02 -25.95
CA TRP A 24 -8.56 -8.70 -24.53
C TRP A 24 -9.08 -7.27 -24.31
N ARG A 25 -8.59 -6.30 -25.08
CA ARG A 25 -9.09 -4.91 -25.04
C ARG A 25 -10.60 -4.83 -25.25
N ALA A 26 -11.11 -5.50 -26.28
CA ALA A 26 -12.55 -5.56 -26.54
C ALA A 26 -13.36 -6.18 -25.39
N ARG A 27 -12.79 -7.15 -24.65
CA ARG A 27 -13.43 -7.73 -23.45
C ARG A 27 -13.48 -6.74 -22.29
N ILE A 28 -12.43 -5.94 -22.10
CA ILE A 28 -12.42 -4.86 -21.09
C ILE A 28 -13.53 -3.85 -21.43
N ASP A 29 -13.59 -3.40 -22.68
CA ASP A 29 -14.60 -2.43 -23.14
C ASP A 29 -16.03 -2.96 -22.98
N ALA A 30 -16.27 -4.23 -23.35
CA ALA A 30 -17.56 -4.87 -23.18
C ALA A 30 -17.96 -5.01 -21.68
N ALA A 31 -17.00 -5.32 -20.81
CA ALA A 31 -17.25 -5.42 -19.37
C ALA A 31 -17.62 -4.06 -18.77
N MET A 32 -16.95 -2.97 -19.20
CA MET A 32 -17.31 -1.61 -18.78
C MET A 32 -18.70 -1.22 -19.29
N ALA A 33 -19.00 -1.48 -20.57
CA ALA A 33 -20.30 -1.13 -21.18
C ALA A 33 -21.49 -1.90 -20.57
N ALA A 34 -21.29 -3.15 -20.15
CA ALA A 34 -22.35 -3.97 -19.57
C ALA A 34 -22.82 -3.48 -18.18
N ARG A 35 -22.11 -2.54 -17.55
CA ARG A 35 -22.32 -2.13 -16.16
C ARG A 35 -22.21 -0.60 -16.03
N PRO A 36 -23.32 0.17 -16.20
CA PRO A 36 -23.29 1.63 -16.09
C PRO A 36 -23.16 2.17 -14.65
N GLY A 37 -22.91 1.28 -13.67
CA GLY A 37 -22.74 1.66 -12.27
C GLY A 37 -21.40 2.36 -12.00
N PRO A 38 -21.11 2.70 -10.74
CA PRO A 38 -19.82 3.31 -10.41
C PRO A 38 -18.68 2.34 -10.70
N HIS A 39 -17.66 2.82 -11.42
CA HIS A 39 -16.44 2.07 -11.66
C HIS A 39 -15.36 2.52 -10.68
N TYR A 40 -14.49 1.58 -10.32
CA TYR A 40 -13.36 1.83 -9.43
C TYR A 40 -12.10 1.20 -10.00
N VAL A 41 -10.96 1.82 -9.72
CA VAL A 41 -9.65 1.21 -9.92
C VAL A 41 -9.03 0.91 -8.57
N LEU A 42 -8.45 -0.29 -8.46
CA LEU A 42 -7.68 -0.73 -7.30
C LEU A 42 -6.21 -0.54 -7.62
N LEU A 43 -5.53 0.30 -6.86
CA LEU A 43 -4.11 0.59 -6.98
C LEU A 43 -3.36 0.03 -5.78
N ASN A 44 -2.07 -0.25 -5.95
CA ASN A 44 -1.23 -0.52 -4.79
C ASN A 44 -1.20 0.70 -3.86
N GLY A 45 -1.15 0.44 -2.57
CA GLY A 45 -0.83 1.43 -1.55
C GLY A 45 0.65 1.34 -1.21
N ALA A 46 1.27 2.49 -0.99
CA ALA A 46 2.65 2.57 -0.54
C ALA A 46 2.81 1.90 0.82
N ASN A 47 3.86 1.12 0.97
CA ASN A 47 4.26 0.50 2.23
C ASN A 47 5.75 0.74 2.47
N ASN A 48 6.16 0.76 3.74
CA ASN A 48 7.58 0.82 4.10
C ASN A 48 8.01 -0.56 4.63
N GLU A 49 8.70 -1.34 3.82
CA GLU A 49 9.15 -2.68 4.21
C GLU A 49 10.13 -2.65 5.39
N LYS A 50 10.93 -1.57 5.50
CA LYS A 50 11.84 -1.36 6.64
C LYS A 50 11.05 -1.12 7.93
N ASP A 51 9.89 -0.47 7.84
CA ASP A 51 8.95 -0.31 8.95
C ASP A 51 8.41 -1.66 9.44
N GLY A 52 8.03 -2.55 8.52
CA GLY A 52 7.62 -3.92 8.86
C GLY A 52 8.73 -4.69 9.58
N THR A 53 9.97 -4.57 9.11
CA THR A 53 11.13 -5.18 9.76
C THR A 53 11.41 -4.60 11.14
N ARG A 54 11.30 -3.27 11.31
CA ARG A 54 11.40 -2.60 12.61
C ARG A 54 10.35 -3.12 13.58
N ARG A 55 9.08 -3.22 13.16
CA ARG A 55 7.97 -3.74 13.98
C ARG A 55 8.22 -5.15 14.46
N ARG A 56 8.69 -6.05 13.58
CA ARG A 56 9.04 -7.43 13.98
C ARG A 56 10.16 -7.46 15.04
N LYS A 57 11.21 -6.65 14.87
CA LYS A 57 12.29 -6.56 15.87
C LYS A 57 11.80 -6.00 17.20
N LEU A 58 10.97 -4.97 17.15
CA LEU A 58 10.39 -4.35 18.34
C LEU A 58 9.52 -5.37 19.10
N ALA A 59 8.64 -6.09 18.40
CA ALA A 59 7.82 -7.13 19.01
C ALA A 59 8.66 -8.23 19.67
N ALA A 60 9.77 -8.65 19.05
CA ALA A 60 10.68 -9.63 19.64
C ALA A 60 11.35 -9.15 20.93
N VAL A 61 11.85 -7.91 20.98
CA VAL A 61 12.49 -7.37 22.20
C VAL A 61 11.47 -7.02 23.30
N GLN A 62 10.25 -6.63 22.91
CA GLN A 62 9.12 -6.43 23.81
C GLN A 62 8.69 -7.74 24.45
N TRP A 63 8.61 -8.82 23.67
CA TRP A 63 8.29 -10.14 24.19
C TRP A 63 9.33 -10.65 25.21
N LEU A 64 10.58 -10.19 25.10
CA LEU A 64 11.64 -10.46 26.07
C LEU A 64 11.67 -9.48 27.27
N GLY A 65 10.75 -8.51 27.34
CA GLY A 65 10.71 -7.48 28.39
C GLY A 65 11.88 -6.50 28.37
N LEU A 66 12.67 -6.46 27.28
CA LEU A 66 13.88 -5.65 27.21
C LEU A 66 13.61 -4.15 26.98
N THR A 67 12.37 -3.79 26.69
CA THR A 67 11.95 -2.41 26.41
C THR A 67 11.24 -1.73 27.57
N ASP A 68 11.00 -2.45 28.67
CA ASP A 68 10.05 -2.03 29.70
C ASP A 68 10.67 -1.05 30.70
N ASP A 69 11.98 -1.13 30.92
CA ASP A 69 12.71 -0.29 31.86
C ASP A 69 14.07 0.17 31.33
N ALA A 70 14.72 1.06 32.08
CA ALA A 70 16.02 1.62 31.70
C ALA A 70 17.12 0.55 31.60
N ALA A 71 17.11 -0.47 32.46
CA ALA A 71 18.14 -1.50 32.49
C ALA A 71 18.05 -2.43 31.27
N GLY A 72 16.84 -2.78 30.83
CA GLY A 72 16.58 -3.48 29.58
C GLY A 72 17.07 -2.67 28.37
N CYS A 73 16.79 -1.37 28.37
CA CYS A 73 17.22 -0.47 27.30
C CYS A 73 18.74 -0.30 27.23
N ASP A 74 19.44 -0.22 28.38
CA ASP A 74 20.90 -0.18 28.42
C ASP A 74 21.52 -1.46 27.84
N ARG A 75 20.91 -2.62 28.13
CA ARG A 75 21.33 -3.91 27.55
C ARG A 75 21.11 -3.93 26.03
N LEU A 76 19.97 -3.45 25.55
CA LEU A 76 19.68 -3.36 24.11
C LEU A 76 20.65 -2.42 23.40
N GLU A 77 20.94 -1.26 23.98
CA GLU A 77 21.87 -0.28 23.44
C GLU A 77 23.29 -0.87 23.33
N LYS A 78 23.75 -1.59 24.36
CA LYS A 78 25.02 -2.32 24.31
C LYS A 78 25.02 -3.41 23.23
N LEU A 79 23.95 -4.19 23.13
CA LEU A 79 23.81 -5.23 22.10
C LEU A 79 23.86 -4.65 20.69
N MET A 80 23.22 -3.50 20.47
CA MET A 80 23.24 -2.77 19.19
C MET A 80 24.63 -2.21 18.85
N GLY A 81 25.52 -2.03 19.84
CA GLY A 81 26.93 -1.72 19.61
C GLY A 81 27.74 -2.90 19.06
N HIS A 82 27.30 -4.14 19.31
CA HIS A 82 27.97 -5.36 18.85
C HIS A 82 27.32 -5.96 17.60
N ILE A 83 26.02 -5.72 17.38
CA ILE A 83 25.25 -6.25 16.26
C ILE A 83 24.62 -5.09 15.50
N ARG A 84 24.75 -5.09 14.17
CA ARG A 84 24.21 -4.01 13.34
C ARG A 84 22.69 -4.10 13.21
N PHE A 85 21.99 -3.37 14.05
CA PHE A 85 20.54 -3.21 13.96
C PHE A 85 20.21 -2.06 12.99
N GLN A 86 19.42 -2.35 11.95
CA GLN A 86 18.87 -1.31 11.04
C GLN A 86 17.70 -0.52 11.67
N VAL A 87 17.81 -0.16 12.95
CA VAL A 87 16.81 0.59 13.73
C VAL A 87 17.52 1.52 14.71
N VAL A 88 16.83 2.56 15.18
CA VAL A 88 17.31 3.46 16.25
C VAL A 88 16.58 3.12 17.53
N LEU A 89 17.31 2.96 18.65
CA LEU A 89 16.70 2.87 19.97
C LEU A 89 16.35 4.28 20.46
N ARG A 90 15.09 4.50 20.82
CA ARG A 90 14.64 5.76 21.44
C ARG A 90 14.07 5.48 22.82
N ARG A 91 14.58 6.18 23.83
CA ARG A 91 14.04 6.12 25.20
C ARG A 91 12.71 6.86 25.28
N LEU A 92 11.80 6.35 26.11
CA LEU A 92 10.48 6.92 26.32
C LEU A 92 10.48 7.78 27.61
N PRO A 93 9.74 8.91 27.64
CA PRO A 93 9.69 9.78 28.82
C PRO A 93 9.13 9.09 30.08
N ALA A 94 8.23 8.11 29.92
CA ALA A 94 7.61 7.38 31.00
C ALA A 94 8.47 6.20 31.54
N GLY A 95 9.69 6.03 31.03
CA GLY A 95 10.52 4.84 31.25
C GLY A 95 10.47 3.87 30.06
N GLY A 96 11.53 3.06 29.91
CA GLY A 96 11.67 2.10 28.81
C GLY A 96 12.12 2.72 27.47
N CYS A 97 12.02 1.96 26.39
CA CYS A 97 12.46 2.35 25.06
C CYS A 97 11.68 1.67 23.94
N THR A 98 11.83 2.19 22.72
CA THR A 98 11.24 1.65 21.50
C THR A 98 12.27 1.65 20.37
N PHE A 99 11.94 0.98 19.27
CA PHE A 99 12.68 1.07 18.03
C PHE A 99 11.99 1.98 17.05
N ASP A 100 12.73 2.97 16.55
CA ASP A 100 12.36 3.83 15.43
C ASP A 100 13.10 3.43 14.16
N LEU A 101 12.59 3.91 13.02
CA LEU A 101 13.31 3.84 11.75
C LEU A 101 14.52 4.76 11.75
N LEU A 102 15.61 4.25 11.17
CA LEU A 102 16.74 5.08 10.76
C LEU A 102 16.25 6.20 9.83
N PRO A 103 16.80 7.43 9.93
CA PRO A 103 16.35 8.57 9.11
C PRO A 103 16.30 8.26 7.61
N GLN A 104 17.31 7.57 7.07
CA GLN A 104 17.38 7.19 5.65
C GLN A 104 16.36 6.12 5.22
N HIS A 105 15.66 5.50 6.17
CA HIS A 105 14.61 4.51 5.90
C HIS A 105 13.21 5.06 6.18
N ARG A 106 13.09 6.34 6.57
CA ARG A 106 11.79 7.00 6.69
C ARG A 106 11.28 7.32 5.30
N MET A 107 9.99 7.15 5.12
CA MET A 107 9.31 7.37 3.85
C MET A 107 8.02 8.14 4.12
N ASP A 108 7.73 9.14 3.30
CA ASP A 108 6.44 9.81 3.31
C ASP A 108 5.43 8.96 2.53
N ILE A 109 4.74 8.08 3.25
CA ILE A 109 3.71 7.20 2.68
C ILE A 109 2.63 8.00 1.93
N ALA A 110 2.27 9.18 2.43
CA ALA A 110 1.24 9.99 1.81
C ALA A 110 1.73 10.59 0.47
N ALA A 111 2.99 11.02 0.40
CA ALA A 111 3.59 11.46 -0.86
C ALA A 111 3.69 10.32 -1.88
N GLU A 112 4.15 9.14 -1.46
CA GLU A 112 4.23 7.96 -2.33
C GLU A 112 2.85 7.53 -2.86
N ASN A 113 1.83 7.53 -2.00
CA ASN A 113 0.45 7.26 -2.44
C ASN A 113 -0.04 8.26 -3.48
N ARG A 114 0.24 9.56 -3.31
CA ARG A 114 -0.09 10.58 -4.32
C ARG A 114 0.65 10.34 -5.63
N ALA A 115 1.92 9.93 -5.58
CA ALA A 115 2.68 9.58 -6.79
C ALA A 115 2.09 8.36 -7.52
N LEU A 116 1.67 7.33 -6.79
CA LEU A 116 0.98 6.16 -7.36
C LEU A 116 -0.34 6.54 -8.05
N VAL A 117 -1.14 7.41 -7.43
CA VAL A 117 -2.39 7.93 -8.03
C VAL A 117 -2.11 8.75 -9.29
N ALA A 118 -1.07 9.59 -9.28
CA ALA A 118 -0.68 10.38 -10.44
C ALA A 118 -0.24 9.48 -11.61
N ALA A 119 0.58 8.46 -11.33
CA ALA A 119 1.02 7.48 -12.34
C ALA A 119 -0.17 6.68 -12.91
N ALA A 120 -1.08 6.25 -12.05
CA ALA A 120 -2.29 5.54 -12.43
C ALA A 120 -3.22 6.38 -13.32
N THR A 121 -3.31 7.70 -13.08
CA THR A 121 -4.14 8.61 -13.88
C THR A 121 -3.77 8.57 -15.36
N THR A 122 -2.48 8.55 -15.67
CA THR A 122 -2.00 8.41 -17.06
C THR A 122 -2.31 7.03 -17.61
N HIS A 123 -2.14 5.98 -16.80
CA HIS A 123 -2.34 4.61 -17.22
C HIS A 123 -3.80 4.30 -17.57
N VAL A 124 -4.75 4.67 -16.71
CA VAL A 124 -6.17 4.37 -16.92
C VAL A 124 -6.79 5.16 -18.08
N ARG A 125 -6.25 6.34 -18.42
CA ARG A 125 -6.65 7.08 -19.63
C ARG A 125 -6.46 6.26 -20.90
N GLY A 126 -5.44 5.41 -20.94
CA GLY A 126 -5.22 4.47 -22.05
C GLY A 126 -6.36 3.47 -22.24
N TYR A 127 -7.20 3.25 -21.23
CA TYR A 127 -8.38 2.36 -21.27
C TYR A 127 -9.70 3.14 -21.39
N GLY A 128 -9.64 4.44 -21.75
CA GLY A 128 -10.84 5.26 -21.81
C GLY A 128 -11.45 5.54 -20.44
N LEU A 129 -10.63 5.61 -19.38
CA LEU A 129 -11.08 5.92 -18.03
C LEU A 129 -10.49 7.26 -17.55
N ALA A 130 -11.27 8.03 -16.80
CA ALA A 130 -10.79 9.16 -16.02
C ALA A 130 -10.83 8.83 -14.54
N LEU A 131 -9.68 8.99 -13.87
CA LEU A 131 -9.51 8.78 -12.44
C LEU A 131 -9.85 10.04 -11.66
N ASP A 132 -10.73 9.94 -10.68
CA ASP A 132 -10.99 11.00 -9.69
C ASP A 132 -10.00 10.85 -8.52
N ALA A 133 -8.87 11.57 -8.59
CA ALA A 133 -7.80 11.46 -7.60
C ALA A 133 -8.25 11.85 -6.18
N ALA A 134 -9.24 12.74 -6.05
CA ALA A 134 -9.77 13.17 -4.77
C ALA A 134 -10.63 12.10 -4.09
N SER A 135 -11.16 11.14 -4.87
CA SER A 135 -11.93 10.01 -4.35
C SER A 135 -11.08 8.85 -3.81
N CYS A 136 -9.76 8.90 -3.99
CA CYS A 136 -8.88 7.81 -3.60
C CYS A 136 -8.82 7.65 -2.07
N THR A 137 -9.16 6.45 -1.60
CA THR A 137 -9.09 6.09 -0.19
C THR A 137 -8.14 4.90 0.01
N THR A 138 -7.28 4.97 1.03
CA THR A 138 -6.33 3.89 1.35
C THR A 138 -6.98 2.89 2.30
N HIS A 139 -6.88 1.62 1.96
CA HIS A 139 -7.38 0.51 2.75
C HIS A 139 -6.22 -0.36 3.24
N ALA A 140 -6.31 -0.78 4.50
CA ALA A 140 -5.40 -1.77 5.05
C ALA A 140 -5.71 -3.15 4.47
N ALA A 141 -4.66 -3.85 4.06
CA ALA A 141 -4.71 -5.27 3.74
C ALA A 141 -3.37 -5.91 4.12
N ALA A 142 -3.38 -7.23 4.28
CA ALA A 142 -2.22 -7.97 4.72
C ALA A 142 -2.20 -9.39 4.14
N ILE A 143 -1.00 -9.93 3.98
CA ILE A 143 -0.74 -11.34 3.71
C ILE A 143 0.09 -11.85 4.90
N GLY A 144 -0.55 -12.62 5.78
CA GLY A 144 -0.01 -12.86 7.12
C GLY A 144 0.18 -11.52 7.86
N ASP A 145 1.37 -11.30 8.42
CA ASP A 145 1.73 -10.05 9.13
C ASP A 145 2.32 -8.97 8.20
N ALA A 146 2.48 -9.26 6.91
CA ALA A 146 3.04 -8.32 5.97
C ALA A 146 1.95 -7.38 5.43
N PRO A 147 2.11 -6.04 5.57
CA PRO A 147 1.12 -5.08 5.09
C PRO A 147 1.21 -4.90 3.56
N TYR A 148 0.07 -5.06 2.91
CA TYR A 148 -0.15 -4.82 1.48
C TYR A 148 -1.33 -3.87 1.30
N PRO A 149 -1.21 -2.60 1.74
CA PRO A 149 -2.29 -1.63 1.57
C PRO A 149 -2.61 -1.46 0.09
N TYR A 150 -3.86 -1.09 -0.19
CA TYR A 150 -4.31 -0.72 -1.53
C TYR A 150 -5.07 0.59 -1.49
N GLN A 151 -5.21 1.25 -2.63
CA GLN A 151 -6.03 2.45 -2.78
C GLN A 151 -7.21 2.12 -3.69
N LEU A 152 -8.40 2.54 -3.29
CA LEU A 152 -9.61 2.44 -4.11
C LEU A 152 -9.98 3.84 -4.58
N CYS A 153 -9.95 4.05 -5.89
CA CYS A 153 -10.26 5.33 -6.52
C CYS A 153 -11.45 5.15 -7.46
N ARG A 154 -12.39 6.10 -7.47
CA ARG A 154 -13.47 6.14 -8.45
C ARG A 154 -12.92 6.49 -9.82
N VAL A 155 -13.47 5.85 -10.85
CA VAL A 155 -13.20 6.19 -12.24
C VAL A 155 -14.50 6.37 -13.00
N THR A 156 -14.46 7.18 -14.06
CA THR A 156 -15.56 7.36 -15.01
C THR A 156 -15.13 6.89 -16.38
N VAL A 157 -16.02 6.20 -17.09
CA VAL A 157 -15.81 5.83 -18.49
C VAL A 157 -15.89 7.10 -19.33
N LEU A 158 -14.83 7.35 -20.10
CA LEU A 158 -14.76 8.45 -21.05
C LEU A 158 -15.55 8.07 -22.31
N PRO A 159 -16.21 9.05 -22.96
CA PRO A 159 -16.83 8.80 -24.25
C PRO A 159 -15.76 8.33 -25.25
N PRO A 160 -16.11 7.43 -26.20
CA PRO A 160 -15.20 7.07 -27.28
C PRO A 160 -14.78 8.35 -28.02
N ALA A 161 -13.49 8.47 -28.32
CA ALA A 161 -13.00 9.57 -29.13
C ALA A 161 -13.76 9.55 -30.47
N ARG A 162 -14.48 10.63 -30.78
CA ARG A 162 -15.15 10.77 -32.07
C ARG A 162 -14.07 10.74 -33.15
N ALA A 163 -14.13 9.75 -34.04
CA ALA A 163 -13.31 9.76 -35.24
C ALA A 163 -13.65 11.02 -36.05
N GLN A 164 -12.63 11.81 -36.38
CA GLN A 164 -12.72 12.86 -37.39
C GLN A 164 -12.45 12.24 -38.76
#